data_AF-A0A937VYK3-F1
#
_entry.id   AF-A0A937VYK3-F1
#
_cell.length_a   1.000
_cell.length_b   1.000
_cell.length_c   1.000
_cell.angle_alpha   90.00
_cell.angle_beta   90.00
_cell.angle_gamma   90.00
#
_symmetry.space_group_name_H-M   'P 1'
#
loop_
_entity.id
_entity.type
_entity.pdbx_description
1 polymer ?
#
loop_
_entity_poly.entity_id
_entity_poly.type
_entity_poly.pdbx_seq_one_letter_code
_entity_poly.pdbx_strand_id
1 'polypeptide(L)'
;MPGRQAVEVIRQVAHGKALPPEVVEQIVAKTDGVPLFVEELTKMVLESVLLQEREDRYELTGPLPPLAIPATLHDSLMARLDRLATVKSLAQLGATLGREFSYELLQAVSLWDKSTLQWGLHQNAHDQSWLSRP
;
A
#
# COMPACT_ATOMS: atom_id res chain seq x y z
N MET A 1 6.97 8.58 -15.09
CA MET A 1 5.85 9.55 -15.02
C MET A 1 4.75 8.96 -14.15
N PRO A 2 4.64 9.39 -12.88
CA PRO A 2 3.74 8.79 -11.87
C PRO A 2 2.27 8.74 -12.29
N GLY A 3 1.82 9.72 -13.08
CA GLY A 3 0.42 9.81 -13.53
C GLY A 3 -0.08 8.65 -14.39
N ARG A 4 0.77 8.00 -15.22
CA ARG A 4 0.31 6.87 -16.06
C ARG A 4 -0.07 5.64 -15.22
N GLN A 5 0.71 5.35 -14.18
CA GLN A 5 0.43 4.21 -13.30
C GLN A 5 -0.82 4.47 -12.44
N ALA A 6 -0.98 5.70 -11.95
CA ALA A 6 -2.17 6.09 -11.21
C ALA A 6 -3.46 5.95 -12.04
N VAL A 7 -3.46 6.40 -13.29
CA VAL A 7 -4.61 6.26 -14.19
C VAL A 7 -4.97 4.80 -14.45
N GLU A 8 -3.97 3.92 -14.57
CA GLU A 8 -4.20 2.49 -14.74
C GLU A 8 -4.83 1.86 -13.49
N VAL A 9 -4.34 2.20 -12.30
CA VAL A 9 -4.93 1.75 -11.02
C VAL A 9 -6.38 2.22 -10.91
N ILE A 10 -6.66 3.50 -11.23
CA ILE A 10 -8.04 4.03 -11.22
C ILE A 10 -8.94 3.23 -12.14
N ARG A 11 -8.48 2.95 -13.38
CA ARG A 11 -9.24 2.17 -14.35
C ARG A 11 -9.52 0.75 -13.88
N GLN A 12 -8.55 0.10 -13.24
CA GLN A 12 -8.71 -1.24 -12.69
C GLN A 12 -9.73 -1.28 -11.55
N VAL A 13 -9.64 -0.33 -10.62
CA VAL A 13 -10.58 -0.21 -9.49
C VAL A 13 -11.99 0.13 -9.97
N ALA A 14 -12.10 0.93 -11.04
CA ALA A 14 -13.37 1.27 -11.68
C ALA A 14 -13.94 0.16 -12.59
N HIS A 15 -13.40 -1.06 -12.52
CA HIS A 15 -13.82 -2.20 -13.35
C HIS A 15 -13.80 -1.89 -14.87
N GLY A 16 -12.84 -1.07 -15.31
CA GLY A 16 -12.69 -0.66 -16.71
C GLY A 16 -13.58 0.50 -17.15
N LYS A 17 -14.49 0.98 -16.29
CA LYS A 17 -15.37 2.13 -16.58
C LYS A 17 -14.61 3.45 -16.46
N ALA A 18 -14.93 4.39 -17.33
CA ALA A 18 -14.30 5.70 -17.30
C ALA A 18 -14.84 6.55 -16.14
N LEU A 19 -13.95 7.16 -15.35
CA LEU A 19 -14.31 8.20 -14.39
C LEU A 19 -14.28 9.59 -15.05
N PRO A 20 -15.05 10.57 -14.53
CA PRO A 20 -14.93 11.96 -14.95
C PRO A 20 -13.48 12.47 -14.80
N PRO A 21 -12.93 13.21 -15.78
CA PRO A 21 -11.53 13.64 -15.75
C PRO A 21 -11.15 14.44 -14.49
N GLU A 22 -12.05 15.31 -14.04
CA GLU A 22 -11.87 16.10 -12.81
C GLU A 22 -11.73 15.25 -11.54
N VAL A 23 -12.39 14.09 -11.49
CA VAL A 23 -12.26 13.14 -10.39
C VAL A 23 -10.91 12.45 -10.44
N VAL A 24 -10.49 12.02 -11.65
CA VAL A 24 -9.17 11.42 -11.87
C VAL A 24 -8.06 12.40 -11.47
N GLU A 25 -8.16 13.66 -11.88
CA GLU A 25 -7.20 14.71 -11.53
C GLU A 25 -7.12 14.94 -10.03
N GLN A 26 -8.26 15.03 -9.33
CA GLN A 26 -8.26 15.18 -7.88
C GLN A 26 -7.68 13.96 -7.17
N ILE A 27 -7.99 12.74 -7.61
CA ILE A 27 -7.41 11.53 -7.04
C ILE A 27 -5.90 11.56 -7.21
N VAL A 28 -5.39 11.80 -8.42
CA VAL A 28 -3.94 11.83 -8.67
C VAL A 28 -3.27 12.94 -7.84
N ALA A 29 -3.83 14.14 -7.81
CA ALA A 29 -3.28 15.27 -7.08
C ALA A 29 -3.29 15.07 -5.56
N LYS A 30 -4.33 14.43 -5.01
CA LYS A 30 -4.42 14.16 -3.57
C LYS A 30 -3.55 13.00 -3.14
N THR A 31 -3.24 12.07 -4.04
CA THR A 31 -2.51 10.85 -3.68
C THR A 31 -1.04 10.93 -4.06
N ASP A 32 -0.60 12.02 -4.68
CA ASP A 32 0.71 12.19 -5.33
C ASP A 32 1.06 11.04 -6.29
N GLY A 33 0.03 10.34 -6.80
CA GLY A 33 0.18 9.14 -7.62
C GLY A 33 0.70 7.89 -6.90
N VAL A 34 0.75 7.90 -5.56
CA VAL A 34 1.13 6.71 -4.76
C VAL A 34 0.07 5.61 -4.99
N PRO A 35 0.42 4.45 -5.58
CA PRO A 35 -0.57 3.48 -6.07
C PRO A 35 -1.61 3.04 -5.04
N LEU A 36 -1.20 2.80 -3.78
CA LEU A 36 -2.15 2.41 -2.74
C LEU A 36 -3.12 3.55 -2.38
N PHE A 37 -2.62 4.79 -2.32
CA PHE A 37 -3.49 5.93 -2.06
C PHE A 37 -4.49 6.14 -3.20
N VAL A 38 -4.03 5.99 -4.44
CA VAL A 38 -4.89 6.05 -5.63
C VAL A 38 -6.01 5.01 -5.54
N GLU A 39 -5.65 3.75 -5.25
CA GLU A 39 -6.60 2.65 -5.17
C GLU A 39 -7.70 2.92 -4.14
N GLU A 40 -7.31 3.24 -2.91
CA GLU A 40 -8.26 3.38 -1.80
C GLU A 40 -9.11 4.65 -1.91
N LEU A 41 -8.52 5.77 -2.34
CA LEU A 41 -9.30 6.98 -2.58
C LEU A 41 -10.29 6.77 -3.75
N THR A 42 -9.90 6.00 -4.76
CA THR A 42 -10.82 5.62 -5.85
C THR A 42 -11.99 4.78 -5.31
N LYS A 43 -11.73 3.74 -4.49
CA LYS A 43 -12.79 2.93 -3.87
C LYS A 43 -13.77 3.79 -3.08
N MET A 44 -13.26 4.69 -2.23
CA MET A 44 -14.09 5.62 -1.46
C MET A 44 -14.98 6.49 -2.35
N VAL A 45 -14.43 7.02 -3.45
CA VAL A 45 -15.20 7.85 -4.37
C VAL A 45 -16.27 7.04 -5.09
N LEU A 46 -15.98 5.81 -5.49
CA LEU A 46 -16.96 4.90 -6.12
C LEU A 46 -18.07 4.47 -5.15
N GLU A 47 -17.76 4.33 -3.86
CA GLU A 47 -18.72 4.04 -2.79
C GLU A 47 -19.54 5.26 -2.36
N SER A 48 -19.13 6.46 -2.79
CA SER A 48 -19.82 7.71 -2.46
C SER A 48 -21.02 7.96 -3.37
N VAL A 49 -21.97 8.77 -2.89
CA VAL A 49 -23.11 9.24 -3.69
C VAL A 49 -22.73 10.29 -4.75
N LEU A 50 -21.44 10.66 -4.86
CA LEU A 50 -20.94 11.66 -5.81
C LEU A 50 -20.92 11.14 -7.24
N LEU A 51 -20.82 9.82 -7.42
CA LEU A 51 -20.80 9.18 -8.72
C LEU A 51 -22.03 8.30 -8.92
N GLN A 52 -22.62 8.41 -10.10
CA GLN A 52 -23.64 7.51 -10.60
C GLN A 52 -23.03 6.62 -11.67
N GLU A 53 -23.16 5.31 -11.49
CA GLU A 53 -22.73 4.32 -12.46
C GLU A 53 -23.66 4.29 -13.68
N ARG A 54 -23.07 4.30 -14.88
CA ARG A 54 -23.70 4.03 -16.17
C ARG A 54 -23.10 2.76 -16.77
N GLU A 55 -23.57 2.41 -17.97
CA GLU A 55 -23.14 1.21 -18.69
C GLU A 55 -21.60 1.15 -18.85
N ASP A 56 -20.99 2.23 -19.38
CA ASP A 56 -19.53 2.27 -19.68
C ASP A 56 -18.73 3.31 -18.87
N ARG A 57 -19.37 4.08 -18.00
CA ARG A 57 -18.73 5.21 -17.29
C ARG A 57 -19.41 5.54 -15.97
N TYR A 58 -18.72 6.35 -15.16
CA TYR A 58 -19.29 7.06 -14.03
C TYR A 58 -19.59 8.52 -14.40
N GLU A 59 -20.70 9.04 -13.91
CA GLU A 59 -21.11 10.43 -14.07
C GLU A 59 -21.25 11.09 -12.69
N LEU A 60 -20.89 12.37 -12.59
CA LEU A 60 -21.10 13.11 -11.34
C LEU A 60 -22.58 13.37 -11.10
N THR A 61 -23.02 13.14 -9.86
CA THR A 61 -24.39 13.44 -9.43
C THR A 61 -24.60 14.91 -9.07
N GLY A 62 -23.52 15.69 -9.00
CA GLY A 62 -23.52 17.12 -8.67
C GLY A 62 -22.10 17.70 -8.70
N PRO A 63 -21.89 18.91 -8.15
CA PRO A 63 -20.57 19.52 -8.07
C PRO A 63 -19.59 18.63 -7.29
N LEU A 64 -18.38 18.42 -7.82
CA LEU A 64 -17.35 17.65 -7.15
C LEU A 64 -16.71 18.46 -6.00
N PRO A 65 -16.93 18.10 -4.72
CA PRO A 65 -16.24 18.75 -3.62
C PRO A 65 -14.75 18.40 -3.61
N PRO A 66 -13.90 19.20 -2.96
CA PRO A 66 -12.50 18.84 -2.76
C PRO A 66 -12.37 17.50 -2.03
N LEU A 67 -11.73 16.52 -2.65
CA LEU A 67 -11.45 15.24 -2.01
C LEU A 67 -10.38 15.41 -0.93
N ALA A 68 -10.58 14.77 0.22
CA ALA A 68 -9.60 14.70 1.30
C ALA A 68 -8.95 13.32 1.34
N ILE A 69 -7.66 13.26 1.64
CA ILE A 69 -6.99 11.98 1.96
C ILE A 69 -7.41 11.61 3.38
N PRO A 70 -7.99 10.42 3.62
CA PRO A 70 -8.31 9.97 4.97
C PRO A 70 -7.04 9.79 5.83
N ALA A 71 -7.09 10.20 7.10
CA ALA A 71 -5.96 10.02 8.02
C ALA A 71 -5.59 8.54 8.20
N THR A 72 -6.60 7.66 8.31
CA THR A 72 -6.40 6.21 8.47
C THR A 72 -5.67 5.57 7.29
N LEU A 73 -5.87 6.10 6.08
CA LEU A 73 -5.16 5.68 4.88
C LEU A 73 -3.68 6.04 4.98
N HIS A 74 -3.39 7.28 5.36
CA HIS A 74 -2.04 7.77 5.57
C HIS A 74 -1.31 6.94 6.61
N ASP A 75 -1.97 6.69 7.75
CA ASP A 75 -1.46 5.87 8.85
C ASP A 75 -1.18 4.43 8.40
N SER A 76 -2.09 3.82 7.63
CA SER A 76 -1.92 2.47 7.07
C SER A 76 -0.68 2.37 6.17
N LEU A 77 -0.41 3.40 5.36
CA LEU A 77 0.78 3.40 4.51
C LEU A 77 2.08 3.60 5.28
N MET A 78 2.10 4.53 6.24
CA MET A 78 3.25 4.70 7.12
C MET A 78 3.55 3.42 7.90
N ALA A 79 2.54 2.78 8.47
CA ALA A 79 2.68 1.50 9.16
C ALA A 79 3.27 0.40 8.25
N ARG A 80 2.90 0.38 6.97
CA ARG A 80 3.45 -0.59 6.01
C ARG A 80 4.88 -0.27 5.59
N LEU A 81 5.27 1.00 5.49
CA LEU A 81 6.65 1.41 5.23
C LEU A 81 7.55 1.07 6.43
N ASP A 82 7.12 1.38 7.64
CA ASP A 82 7.84 1.05 8.87
C ASP A 82 8.07 -0.45 9.00
N ARG A 83 7.05 -1.25 8.66
CA ARG A 83 7.15 -2.71 8.56
C ARG A 83 8.24 -3.15 7.59
N LEU A 84 8.24 -2.64 6.37
CA LEU A 84 9.21 -3.02 5.33
C LEU A 84 10.63 -2.62 5.72
N ALA A 85 10.81 -1.44 6.33
CA ALA A 85 12.10 -1.00 6.85
C ALA A 85 12.61 -1.91 7.97
N THR A 86 11.71 -2.32 8.88
CA THR A 86 12.01 -3.27 9.97
C THR A 86 12.39 -4.63 9.41
N VAL A 87 11.60 -5.19 8.49
CA VAL A 87 11.85 -6.49 7.86
C VAL A 87 13.17 -6.50 7.09
N LYS A 88 13.47 -5.44 6.33
CA LYS A 88 14.74 -5.30 5.60
C LYS A 88 15.92 -5.29 6.54
N SER A 89 15.84 -4.49 7.60
CA SER A 89 16.90 -4.38 8.60
C SER A 89 17.12 -5.74 9.30
N LEU A 90 16.03 -6.46 9.60
CA LEU A 90 16.08 -7.79 10.20
C LEU A 90 16.72 -8.82 9.27
N ALA A 91 16.37 -8.81 7.98
CA ALA A 91 16.95 -9.68 6.97
C ALA A 91 18.46 -9.40 6.78
N GLN A 92 18.88 -8.14 6.80
CA GLN A 92 20.29 -7.76 6.74
C GLN A 92 21.07 -8.24 7.97
N LEU A 93 20.52 -8.05 9.17
CA LEU A 93 21.11 -8.55 10.42
C LEU A 93 21.25 -10.08 10.38
N GLY A 94 20.19 -10.79 9.99
CA GLY A 94 20.24 -12.24 9.81
C GLY A 94 21.29 -12.68 8.78
N ALA A 95 21.41 -11.98 7.66
CA ALA A 95 22.43 -12.26 6.65
C ALA A 95 23.87 -12.11 7.18
N THR A 96 24.12 -11.22 8.17
CA THR A 96 25.44 -11.11 8.82
C THR A 96 25.72 -12.23 9.82
N LEU A 97 24.69 -12.85 10.40
CA LEU A 97 24.82 -13.96 11.34
C LEU A 97 24.97 -15.33 10.64
N GLY A 98 24.45 -15.46 9.42
CA GLY A 98 24.50 -16.68 8.62
C GLY A 98 23.11 -17.23 8.27
N ARG A 99 23.05 -18.37 7.57
CA ARG A 99 21.78 -18.97 7.10
C ARG A 99 20.89 -19.49 8.22
N GLU A 100 21.47 -19.79 9.38
CA GLU A 100 20.78 -20.26 10.57
C GLU A 100 21.37 -19.54 11.78
N PHE A 101 20.52 -18.98 12.63
CA PHE A 101 20.92 -18.30 13.86
C PHE A 101 19.81 -18.48 14.90
N SER A 102 20.17 -18.56 16.18
CA SER A 102 19.16 -18.68 17.24
C SER A 102 18.47 -17.33 17.48
N TYR A 103 17.24 -17.40 17.98
CA TYR A 103 16.50 -16.22 18.43
C TYR A 103 17.26 -15.47 19.53
N GLU A 104 17.98 -16.16 20.43
CA GLU A 104 18.76 -15.50 21.48
C GLU A 104 19.94 -14.71 20.91
N LEU A 105 20.63 -15.25 19.88
CA LEU A 105 21.71 -14.55 19.21
C LEU A 105 21.18 -13.30 18.50
N LEU A 106 20.08 -13.43 17.76
CA LEU A 106 19.39 -12.31 17.11
C LEU A 106 18.98 -11.23 18.11
N GLN A 107 18.39 -11.62 19.24
CA GLN A 107 17.98 -10.70 20.29
C GLN A 107 19.19 -9.99 20.92
N ALA A 108 20.30 -10.71 21.15
CA ALA A 108 21.51 -10.16 21.76
C ALA A 108 22.23 -9.14 20.87
N VAL A 109 22.11 -9.26 19.54
CA VAL A 109 22.76 -8.35 18.59
C VAL A 109 21.83 -7.30 17.99
N SER A 110 20.53 -7.36 18.27
CA SER A 110 19.54 -6.39 17.79
C SER A 110 19.26 -5.30 18.82
N LEU A 111 18.87 -4.12 18.35
CA LEU A 111 18.46 -2.99 19.20
C LEU A 111 16.93 -2.96 19.44
N TRP A 112 16.21 -4.00 19.02
CA TRP A 112 14.74 -4.05 19.06
C TRP A 112 14.22 -4.86 20.24
N ASP A 113 13.04 -4.50 20.72
CA ASP A 113 12.36 -5.25 21.76
C ASP A 113 11.83 -6.60 21.26
N LYS A 114 11.49 -7.48 22.20
CA LYS A 114 11.06 -8.85 21.93
C LYS A 114 9.82 -8.93 21.02
N SER A 115 8.88 -8.00 21.15
CA SER A 115 7.63 -8.03 20.38
C SER A 115 7.84 -7.62 18.91
N THR A 116 8.68 -6.62 18.67
CA THR A 116 9.10 -6.18 17.33
C THR A 116 9.86 -7.29 16.58
N LEU A 117 10.75 -8.00 17.27
CA LEU A 117 11.49 -9.14 16.70
C LEU A 117 10.58 -10.30 16.30
N GLN A 118 9.67 -10.70 17.18
CA GLN A 118 8.75 -11.82 16.91
C GLN A 118 7.83 -11.53 15.73
N TRP A 119 7.29 -10.31 15.66
CA TRP A 119 6.44 -9.90 14.55
C TRP A 119 7.19 -9.85 13.21
N GLY A 120 8.43 -9.34 13.22
CA GLY A 120 9.28 -9.30 12.02
C GLY A 120 9.67 -10.69 11.50
N LEU A 121 9.90 -11.66 12.39
CA LEU A 121 10.22 -13.04 12.02
C LEU A 121 9.01 -13.79 11.41
N HIS A 122 7.81 -13.63 11.99
CA HIS A 122 6.58 -14.19 11.41
C HIS A 122 6.29 -13.64 10.01
N GLN A 123 6.70 -12.40 9.76
CA GLN A 123 6.58 -11.76 8.46
C GLN A 123 7.58 -12.24 7.40
N ASN A 124 8.82 -12.53 7.81
CA ASN A 124 9.86 -13.06 6.92
C ASN A 124 9.59 -14.52 6.54
N ALA A 125 9.01 -15.32 7.44
CA ALA A 125 8.72 -16.73 7.19
C ALA A 125 7.70 -16.97 6.06
N HIS A 126 6.81 -16.01 5.79
CA HIS A 126 5.84 -16.10 4.68
C HIS A 126 6.43 -15.76 3.29
N ASP A 127 7.60 -15.10 3.21
CA ASP A 127 8.22 -14.64 1.96
C ASP A 127 9.34 -15.58 1.45
N GLN A 128 9.59 -16.71 2.15
CA GLN A 128 10.65 -17.67 1.82
C GLN A 128 10.25 -18.77 0.82
N SER A 129 9.17 -18.61 0.04
CA SER A 129 8.85 -19.57 -1.03
C SER A 129 9.81 -19.51 -2.24
N TRP A 130 10.79 -18.60 -2.26
CA TRP A 130 11.74 -18.39 -3.36
C TRP A 130 13.07 -19.15 -3.25
N LEU A 131 13.34 -19.91 -2.17
CA LEU A 131 14.62 -20.63 -2.00
C LEU A 131 14.54 -22.15 -2.22
N SER A 132 13.38 -22.67 -2.62
CA SER A 132 13.22 -24.10 -2.91
C SER A 132 12.85 -24.32 -4.38
N ARG A 133 13.85 -24.33 -5.26
CA ARG A 133 13.91 -25.10 -6.53
C ARG A 133 15.23 -24.86 -7.27
N PRO A 134 15.82 -25.89 -7.88
CA PRO A 134 16.12 -27.22 -7.35
C PRO A 134 17.54 -27.32 -6.75
#